data_AF-A0A1X1X2U4-F1
#
_entry.id   AF-A0A1X1X2U4-F1
#
_cell.length_a   1.000
_cell.length_b   1.000
_cell.length_c   1.000
_cell.angle_alpha   90.00
_cell.angle_beta   90.00
_cell.angle_gamma   90.00
#
_symmetry.space_group_name_H-M   'P 1'
#
loop_
_entity.id
_entity.type
_entity.pdbx_description
1 polymer ?
#
loop_
_entity_poly.entity_id
_entity_poly.type
_entity_poly.pdbx_seq_one_letter_code
_entity_poly.pdbx_strand_id
1 'polypeptide(L)'
;MVEIALILLILGAFVLLIGPRIMRKRGAGSDWLQGTLLVTGVSPRPEGVTGEQFVTITGVINGPTVNEYTVYTRLTVDVNQWPTMGQLIPVMYSPGNPEKWAFGSRPEPTPPPPDQQPYS
;
A
#
# COMPACT_ATOMS: atom_id res chain seq x y z
N MET A 1 15.93 39.69 -7.56
CA MET A 1 15.16 39.12 -8.68
C MET A 1 15.82 37.85 -9.26
N VAL A 2 17.06 37.92 -9.75
CA VAL A 2 17.77 36.76 -10.36
C VAL A 2 18.05 35.62 -9.37
N GLU A 3 18.40 35.93 -8.13
CA GLU A 3 18.68 34.94 -7.08
C GLU A 3 17.48 34.03 -6.80
N ILE A 4 16.27 34.60 -6.73
CA ILE A 4 15.02 33.82 -6.54
C ILE A 4 14.78 32.89 -7.74
N ALA A 5 15.02 33.37 -8.96
CA ALA A 5 14.89 32.53 -10.16
C ALA A 5 15.89 31.36 -10.16
N LEU A 6 17.10 31.59 -9.68
CA LEU A 6 18.16 30.59 -9.62
C LEU A 6 17.86 29.53 -8.53
N ILE A 7 17.33 29.95 -7.38
CA ILE A 7 16.86 29.05 -6.32
C ILE A 7 15.71 28.17 -6.82
N LEU A 8 14.71 28.75 -7.50
CA LEU A 8 13.58 27.99 -8.05
C LEU A 8 14.04 27.00 -9.12
N LEU A 9 15.01 27.37 -9.95
CA LEU A 9 15.58 26.48 -10.96
C LEU A 9 16.30 25.28 -10.32
N ILE A 10 17.10 25.50 -9.27
CA ILE A 10 17.77 24.43 -8.53
C ILE A 10 16.73 23.52 -7.86
N LEU A 11 15.75 24.08 -7.17
CA LEU A 11 14.68 23.31 -6.53
C LEU A 11 13.88 22.48 -7.55
N GLY A 12 13.54 23.06 -8.70
CA GLY A 12 12.86 22.36 -9.79
C GLY A 12 13.68 21.20 -10.35
N ALA A 13 14.99 21.41 -10.56
CA ALA A 13 15.90 20.35 -10.99
C ALA A 13 16.00 19.22 -9.96
N PHE A 14 16.06 19.55 -8.67
CA PHE A 14 16.05 18.58 -7.58
C PHE A 14 14.75 17.76 -7.55
N VAL A 15 13.60 18.41 -7.70
CA VAL A 15 12.29 17.74 -7.75
C VAL A 15 12.19 16.80 -8.94
N LEU A 16 12.67 17.20 -10.13
CA LEU A 16 12.65 16.34 -11.32
C LEU A 16 13.58 15.13 -11.19
N LEU A 17 14.74 15.30 -10.56
CA LEU A 17 15.70 14.21 -10.35
C LEU A 17 15.23 13.20 -9.30
N ILE A 18 14.73 13.69 -8.16
CA ILE A 18 14.42 12.86 -6.98
C ILE A 18 12.95 12.42 -6.96
N GLY A 19 12.04 13.23 -7.50
CA GLY A 19 10.59 13.02 -7.48
C GLY A 19 10.18 11.62 -7.94
N PRO A 20 10.58 11.15 -9.15
CA PRO A 20 10.21 9.82 -9.64
C PRO A 20 10.70 8.69 -8.73
N ARG A 21 11.85 8.87 -8.08
CA ARG A 21 12.46 7.85 -7.21
C ARG A 21 11.73 7.76 -5.86
N ILE A 22 11.18 8.87 -5.37
CA ILE A 22 10.34 8.90 -4.17
C ILE A 22 8.93 8.39 -4.49
N MET A 23 8.36 8.77 -5.63
CA MET A 23 7.03 8.31 -6.05
C MET A 23 6.99 6.80 -6.28
N ARG A 24 8.03 6.19 -6.85
CA ARG A 24 8.14 4.72 -6.98
C ARG A 24 8.23 3.97 -5.64
N LYS A 25 8.59 4.65 -4.54
CA LYS A 25 8.56 4.06 -3.19
C LYS A 25 7.18 4.15 -2.54
N ARG A 26 6.25 4.93 -3.10
CA ARG A 26 4.90 5.13 -2.59
C ARG A 26 3.91 4.33 -3.44
N GLY A 27 3.81 3.03 -3.16
CA GLY A 27 2.83 2.13 -3.79
C GLY A 27 3.34 0.69 -3.90
N ALA A 28 2.41 -0.26 -4.08
CA ALA A 28 2.78 -1.62 -4.47
C ALA A 28 3.50 -1.58 -5.82
N GLY A 29 4.67 -2.21 -5.91
CA GLY A 29 5.42 -2.29 -7.17
C GLY A 29 4.64 -3.06 -8.24
N SER A 30 4.89 -2.78 -9.52
CA SER A 30 4.24 -3.47 -10.66
C SER A 30 4.35 -5.00 -10.58
N ASP A 31 5.45 -5.48 -9.99
CA ASP A 31 5.81 -6.89 -9.92
C ASP A 31 5.47 -7.51 -8.57
N TRP A 32 4.75 -6.79 -7.71
CA TRP A 32 4.28 -7.34 -6.44
C TRP A 32 3.21 -8.41 -6.70
N LEU A 33 3.25 -9.45 -5.90
CA LEU A 33 2.28 -10.54 -5.94
C LEU A 33 1.17 -10.29 -4.93
N GLN A 34 -0.02 -10.76 -5.26
CA GLN A 34 -1.14 -10.77 -4.33
C GLN A 34 -0.97 -11.91 -3.33
N GLY A 35 -1.19 -11.60 -2.06
CA GLY A 35 -1.21 -12.55 -0.96
C GLY A 35 -2.34 -12.23 0.01
N THR A 36 -2.36 -12.95 1.13
CA THR A 36 -3.31 -12.74 2.22
C THR A 36 -2.56 -12.68 3.54
N LEU A 37 -2.84 -11.65 4.33
CA LEU A 37 -2.39 -11.51 5.70
C LEU A 37 -3.43 -12.14 6.63
N LEU A 38 -3.05 -13.19 7.35
CA LEU A 38 -3.78 -13.68 8.50
C LEU A 38 -3.34 -12.89 9.74
N VAL A 39 -4.27 -12.16 10.34
CA VAL A 39 -4.02 -11.39 11.56
C VAL A 39 -3.97 -12.32 12.77
N THR A 40 -2.85 -12.33 13.49
CA THR A 40 -2.63 -13.15 14.70
C THR A 40 -2.62 -12.35 15.98
N GLY A 41 -2.49 -11.02 15.90
CA GLY A 41 -2.58 -10.13 17.04
C GLY A 41 -2.84 -8.69 16.61
N VAL A 42 -3.57 -7.96 17.45
CA VAL A 42 -3.95 -6.57 17.21
C VAL A 42 -3.85 -5.82 18.54
N SER A 43 -3.31 -4.60 18.51
CA SER A 43 -3.34 -3.72 19.69
C SER A 43 -4.79 -3.40 20.10
N PRO A 44 -5.06 -3.18 21.40
CA PRO A 44 -6.38 -2.79 21.87
C PRO A 44 -6.92 -1.55 21.15
N ARG A 45 -8.21 -1.56 20.83
CA ARG A 45 -8.88 -0.41 20.26
C ARG A 45 -9.02 0.69 21.32
N PRO A 46 -8.61 1.95 21.05
CA PRO A 46 -8.80 3.04 21.98
C PRO A 46 -10.29 3.37 22.16
N GLU A 47 -10.69 3.74 23.37
CA GLU A 47 -12.05 4.17 23.70
C GLU A 47 -12.16 5.70 23.75
N GLY A 48 -13.36 6.23 23.50
CA GLY A 48 -13.65 7.66 23.60
C GLY A 48 -13.00 8.55 22.53
N VAL A 49 -12.43 7.96 21.47
CA VAL A 49 -11.81 8.66 20.34
C VAL A 49 -12.52 8.37 19.03
N THR A 50 -12.36 9.26 18.05
CA THR A 50 -12.94 9.12 16.70
C THR A 50 -11.86 9.27 15.63
N GLY A 51 -12.16 8.80 14.41
CA GLY A 51 -11.28 8.91 13.25
C GLY A 51 -10.10 7.94 13.27
N GLU A 52 -9.01 8.34 12.60
CA GLU A 52 -7.80 7.54 12.44
C GLU A 52 -7.01 7.40 13.75
N GLN A 53 -6.71 6.16 14.11
CA GLN A 53 -5.93 5.82 15.30
C GLN A 53 -4.85 4.81 14.97
N PHE A 54 -3.77 4.79 15.75
CA PHE A 54 -2.67 3.86 15.54
C PHE A 54 -3.03 2.45 15.99
N VAL A 55 -2.99 1.50 15.06
CA VAL A 55 -3.09 0.07 15.33
C VAL A 55 -1.75 -0.60 15.09
N THR A 56 -1.39 -1.54 15.96
CA THR A 56 -0.29 -2.49 15.74
C THR A 56 -0.88 -3.83 15.38
N ILE A 57 -0.41 -4.43 14.29
CA ILE A 57 -0.87 -5.72 13.77
C ILE A 57 0.32 -6.67 13.71
N THR A 58 0.13 -7.87 14.26
CA THR A 58 0.95 -9.05 13.97
C THR A 58 0.16 -10.02 13.10
N GLY A 59 0.85 -10.71 12.20
CA GLY A 59 0.22 -11.70 11.35
C GLY A 59 1.21 -12.48 10.51
N VAL A 60 0.67 -13.35 9.66
CA VAL A 60 1.44 -14.14 8.70
C VAL A 60 0.92 -13.90 7.28
N ILE A 61 1.81 -13.59 6.35
CA ILE A 61 1.49 -13.44 4.94
C ILE A 61 1.66 -14.77 4.24
N ASN A 62 0.64 -15.17 3.49
CA ASN A 62 0.66 -16.31 2.58
C ASN A 62 0.44 -15.84 1.14
N GLY A 63 1.18 -16.42 0.20
CA GLY A 63 1.07 -16.07 -1.22
C GLY A 63 1.77 -17.08 -2.12
N PRO A 64 1.73 -16.88 -3.45
CA PRO A 64 2.27 -17.83 -4.42
C PRO A 64 3.74 -18.20 -4.24
N THR A 65 4.53 -17.30 -3.64
CA THR A 65 5.99 -17.47 -3.46
C THR A 65 6.41 -17.47 -1.99
N VAL A 66 5.46 -17.39 -1.07
CA VAL A 66 5.72 -17.23 0.36
C VAL A 66 4.75 -18.10 1.15
N ASN A 67 5.30 -18.96 2.00
CA ASN A 67 4.55 -19.77 2.94
C ASN A 67 4.80 -19.21 4.36
N GLU A 68 3.79 -18.58 4.94
CA GLU A 68 3.75 -18.08 6.33
C GLU A 68 4.86 -17.08 6.72
N TYR A 69 5.00 -15.97 5.98
CA TYR A 69 5.94 -14.92 6.37
C TYR A 69 5.38 -14.03 7.48
N THR A 70 5.97 -14.10 8.67
CA THR A 70 5.55 -13.31 9.83
C THR A 70 5.83 -11.83 9.64
N VAL A 71 4.84 -11.00 9.93
CA VAL A 71 4.94 -9.54 9.88
C VAL A 71 4.48 -8.89 11.17
N TYR A 72 5.08 -7.74 11.45
CA TYR A 72 4.71 -6.80 12.50
C TYR A 72 4.66 -5.41 11.87
N THR A 73 3.53 -4.73 11.98
CA THR A 73 3.39 -3.37 11.43
C THR A 73 2.56 -2.47 12.34
N ARG A 74 2.79 -1.16 12.24
CA ARG A 74 1.99 -0.13 12.88
C ARG A 74 1.51 0.85 11.81
N LEU A 75 0.21 1.08 11.76
CA LEU A 75 -0.42 1.99 10.81
C LEU A 75 -1.59 2.74 11.45
N THR A 76 -2.16 3.69 10.71
CA THR A 76 -3.40 4.37 11.08
C THR A 76 -4.60 3.67 10.45
N VAL A 77 -5.63 3.40 11.25
CA VAL A 77 -6.90 2.83 10.80
C VAL A 77 -8.04 3.59 11.47
N ASP A 78 -9.16 3.74 10.78
CA ASP A 78 -10.37 4.30 11.37
C ASP A 78 -10.83 3.44 12.55
N VAL A 79 -11.14 4.05 13.69
CA VAL A 79 -11.57 3.35 14.91
C VAL A 79 -12.83 2.47 14.71
N ASN A 80 -13.65 2.76 13.69
CA ASN A 80 -14.83 1.98 13.33
C ASN A 80 -14.50 0.77 12.44
N GLN A 81 -13.29 0.69 11.90
CA GLN A 81 -12.80 -0.40 11.06
C GLN A 81 -11.63 -1.13 11.71
N TRP A 82 -11.62 -1.20 13.05
CA TRP A 82 -10.52 -1.83 13.79
C TRP A 82 -10.34 -3.30 13.39
N PRO A 83 -9.11 -3.74 13.08
CA PRO A 83 -8.86 -5.13 12.72
C PRO A 83 -9.16 -6.09 13.87
N THR A 84 -9.44 -7.34 13.52
CA THR A 84 -9.70 -8.42 14.49
C THR A 84 -8.72 -9.58 14.30
N MET A 85 -8.46 -10.33 15.38
CA MET A 85 -7.67 -11.57 15.28
C MET A 85 -8.41 -12.60 14.42
N GLY A 86 -7.66 -13.34 13.61
CA GLY A 86 -8.18 -14.30 12.64
C GLY A 86 -8.67 -13.67 11.33
N GLN A 87 -8.70 -12.34 11.22
CA GLN A 87 -9.09 -11.66 10.00
C GLN A 87 -8.09 -11.94 8.86
N LEU A 88 -8.62 -12.21 7.68
CA LEU A 88 -7.86 -12.33 6.44
C LEU A 88 -7.94 -11.00 5.68
N ILE A 89 -6.78 -10.37 5.44
CA ILE A 89 -6.70 -9.08 4.76
C ILE A 89 -5.90 -9.25 3.47
N PRO A 90 -6.43 -8.84 2.30
CA PRO A 90 -5.66 -8.83 1.06
C PRO A 90 -4.44 -7.93 1.17
N VAL A 91 -3.30 -8.45 0.73
CA VAL A 91 -2.04 -7.70 0.68
C VAL A 91 -1.36 -7.89 -0.67
N MET A 92 -0.52 -6.93 -1.02
CA MET A 92 0.44 -7.04 -2.10
C MET A 92 1.84 -7.11 -1.46
N TYR A 93 2.71 -7.99 -1.97
CA TYR A 93 4.07 -8.13 -1.44
C TYR A 93 5.10 -8.32 -2.57
N SER A 94 6.34 -7.88 -2.31
CA SER A 94 7.48 -8.11 -3.20
C SER A 94 7.93 -9.58 -3.12
N PRO A 95 7.94 -10.34 -4.23
CA PRO A 95 8.35 -11.75 -4.21
C PRO A 95 9.83 -11.93 -3.82
N GLY A 96 10.68 -10.94 -4.12
CA GLY A 96 12.11 -10.97 -3.82
C GLY A 96 12.44 -10.57 -2.38
N ASN A 97 11.59 -9.78 -1.71
CA ASN A 97 11.69 -9.60 -0.26
C ASN A 97 10.30 -9.29 0.38
N PRO A 98 9.70 -10.26 1.08
CA PRO A 98 8.34 -10.14 1.60
C PRO A 98 8.14 -9.09 2.70
N GLU A 99 9.21 -8.50 3.27
CA GLU A 99 9.04 -7.39 4.22
C GLU A 99 8.52 -6.12 3.54
N LYS A 100 8.70 -6.00 2.22
CA LYS A 100 8.06 -4.96 1.42
C LYS A 100 6.69 -5.44 0.99
N TRP A 101 5.69 -5.02 1.74
CA TRP A 101 4.30 -5.33 1.48
C TRP A 101 3.41 -4.13 1.84
N ALA A 102 2.17 -4.17 1.38
CA ALA A 102 1.15 -3.19 1.69
C ALA A 102 -0.23 -3.82 1.63
N PHE A 103 -1.19 -3.22 2.31
CA PHE A 103 -2.60 -3.57 2.14
C PHE A 103 -3.07 -3.27 0.73
N GLY A 104 -3.92 -4.14 0.20
CA GLY A 104 -4.55 -3.93 -1.09
C GLY A 104 -4.70 -5.22 -1.88
N SER A 105 -5.47 -5.10 -2.95
CA SER A 105 -5.67 -6.13 -3.96
C SER A 105 -5.13 -5.63 -5.29
N ARG A 106 -4.79 -6.55 -6.19
CA ARG A 106 -4.53 -6.17 -7.58
C ARG A 106 -5.77 -5.46 -8.14
N PRO A 107 -5.64 -4.28 -8.78
CA PRO A 107 -6.77 -3.64 -9.44
C PRO A 107 -7.36 -4.60 -10.47
N GLU A 108 -8.68 -4.77 -10.45
CA GLU A 108 -9.34 -5.55 -11.51
C GLU A 108 -9.02 -4.93 -12.87
N PRO A 109 -8.73 -5.74 -13.91
CA PRO A 109 -8.59 -5.22 -15.26
C PRO A 109 -9.84 -4.43 -15.61
N THR A 110 -9.68 -3.17 -16.03
CA THR A 110 -10.81 -2.37 -16.52
C THR A 110 -11.48 -3.16 -17.65
N PRO A 111 -12.81 -3.36 -17.64
CA PRO A 111 -13.50 -4.02 -18.73
C PRO A 111 -13.14 -3.35 -20.06
N PRO A 112 -12.92 -4.12 -21.14
CA PRO A 112 -12.68 -3.52 -22.45
C PRO A 112 -13.82 -2.55 -22.80
N PRO A 113 -13.54 -1.42 -23.47
CA PRO A 113 -14.60 -0.53 -23.95
C PRO A 113 -15.63 -1.33 -24.75
N PRO A 114 -16.94 -1.05 -24.62
CA PRO A 114 -17.94 -1.74 -25.41
C PRO A 114 -17.57 -1.67 -26.90
N ASP A 115 -17.51 -2.82 -27.56
CA ASP A 115 -17.20 -2.91 -28.98
C ASP A 115 -18.05 -1.89 -29.75
N GLN A 116 -17.41 -1.02 -30.52
CA GLN A 116 -18.11 -0.21 -31.51
C GLN A 116 -18.65 -1.18 -32.57
N GLN A 117 -19.86 -1.71 -32.33
CA GLN A 117 -20.60 -2.49 -33.30
C GLN A 117 -20.69 -1.65 -34.59
N PRO A 118 -20.10 -2.08 -35.71
CA PRO A 118 -20.28 -1.39 -36.97
C PRO A 118 -21.77 -1.46 -37.32
N TYR A 119 -22.42 -0.30 -37.44
CA TYR A 119 -23.75 -0.23 -38.03
C TYR A 119 -23.68 -0.91 -39.41
N SER A 120 -24.42 -2.01 -39.56
CA SER A 120 -24.69 -2.65 -40.86
C SER A 120 -25.94 -2.05 -41.48
#